data_AF-A0AAV9M3S5-F1
#
_entry.id   AF-A0AAV9M3S5-F1
#
_cell.length_a   1.000
_cell.length_b   1.000
_cell.length_c   1.000
_cell.angle_alpha   90.00
_cell.angle_beta   90.00
_cell.angle_gamma   90.00
#
_symmetry.space_group_name_H-M   'P 1'
#
loop_
_entity.id
_entity.type
_entity.pdbx_description
1 polymer ?
#
loop_
_entity_poly.entity_id
_entity_poly.type
_entity_poly.pdbx_seq_one_letter_code
_entity_poly.pdbx_strand_id
1 'polypeptide(L)'
;MESKFAHIIVFFLLATSFEILMARKESDGPEVIKLLTESESLCNGKLFWPELIGVPTKLAKKIIEKENSLINDVRIVLNGSPVPLDYRCNRLFLVDNILGSVVQIPVVG
;
A
#
# COMPACT_ATOMS: atom_id res chain seq x y z
N MET A 1 -4.80 -3.22 62.78
CA MET A 1 -4.32 -2.10 61.94
C MET A 1 -4.09 -2.69 60.55
N GLU A 2 -5.15 -3.01 59.79
CA GLU A 2 -5.01 -4.00 58.69
C GLU A 2 -5.71 -3.59 57.37
N SER A 3 -6.84 -2.88 57.39
CA SER A 3 -7.63 -2.63 56.17
C SER A 3 -7.22 -1.39 55.36
N LYS A 4 -6.68 -0.35 56.01
CA LYS A 4 -6.34 0.92 55.34
C LYS A 4 -5.10 0.82 54.45
N PHE A 5 -4.17 -0.07 54.79
CA PHE A 5 -2.95 -0.30 54.00
C PHE A 5 -3.17 -1.27 52.84
N ALA A 6 -4.17 -2.16 52.93
CA ALA A 6 -4.49 -3.11 51.86
C ALA A 6 -4.80 -2.42 50.52
N HIS A 7 -5.55 -1.32 50.55
CA HIS A 7 -5.89 -0.56 49.34
C HIS A 7 -4.66 0.11 48.72
N ILE A 8 -3.73 0.59 49.57
CA ILE A 8 -2.48 1.20 49.14
C ILE A 8 -1.58 0.15 48.48
N ILE A 9 -1.48 -1.04 49.09
CA ILE A 9 -0.69 -2.17 48.55
C ILE A 9 -1.27 -2.64 47.22
N VAL A 10 -2.60 -2.79 47.11
CA VAL A 10 -3.27 -3.16 45.86
C VAL A 10 -3.00 -2.13 44.77
N PHE A 11 -3.02 -0.84 45.10
CA PHE A 11 -2.73 0.24 44.15
C PHE A 11 -1.27 0.17 43.64
N PHE A 12 -0.30 -0.06 44.54
CA PHE A 12 1.11 -0.24 44.14
C PHE A 12 1.36 -1.51 43.33
N LEU A 13 0.68 -2.61 43.65
CA LEU A 13 0.73 -3.86 42.87
C LEU A 13 0.11 -3.68 41.48
N LEU A 14 -1.01 -2.94 41.38
CA LEU A 14 -1.61 -2.60 40.09
C LEU A 14 -0.67 -1.72 39.27
N ALA A 15 -0.09 -0.69 39.87
CA ALA A 15 0.83 0.24 39.20
C ALA A 15 2.08 -0.48 38.68
N THR A 16 2.69 -1.35 39.48
CA THR A 16 3.86 -2.15 39.05
C THR A 16 3.50 -3.18 37.97
N SER A 17 2.30 -3.78 38.03
CA SER A 17 1.81 -4.63 36.95
C SER A 17 1.62 -3.86 35.64
N PHE A 18 1.16 -2.61 35.72
CA PHE A 18 0.94 -1.75 34.56
C PHE A 18 2.27 -1.37 33.91
N GLU A 19 3.29 -0.99 34.68
CA GLU A 19 4.64 -0.75 34.15
C GLU A 19 5.25 -1.99 33.51
N ILE A 20 5.05 -3.18 34.09
CA ILE A 20 5.49 -4.45 33.49
C ILE A 20 4.75 -4.77 32.18
N LEU A 21 3.47 -4.39 32.08
CA LEU A 21 2.67 -4.54 30.85
C LEU A 21 3.11 -3.54 29.77
N MET A 22 3.39 -2.28 30.13
CA MET A 22 3.89 -1.26 29.20
C MET A 22 5.35 -1.51 28.78
N ALA A 23 6.13 -2.24 29.58
CA ALA A 23 7.49 -2.67 29.26
C ALA A 23 7.55 -3.84 28.27
N ARG A 24 6.45 -4.59 28.07
CA ARG A 24 6.30 -5.49 26.91
C ARG A 24 5.98 -4.66 25.66
N LYS A 25 6.92 -3.80 25.31
CA LYS A 25 7.03 -3.26 23.96
C LYS A 25 7.40 -4.44 23.06
N GLU A 26 6.58 -4.67 22.04
CA GLU A 26 6.84 -5.54 20.90
C GLU A 26 8.32 -5.47 20.53
N SER A 27 9.06 -6.53 20.85
CA SER A 27 10.47 -6.71 20.50
C SER A 27 10.55 -7.40 19.13
N ASP A 28 9.77 -6.96 18.17
CA ASP A 28 10.01 -7.26 16.77
C ASP A 28 10.65 -6.00 16.19
N GLY A 29 11.98 -6.01 16.25
CA GLY A 29 12.84 -4.84 16.06
C GLY A 29 12.84 -4.24 14.66
N PRO A 30 13.74 -3.27 14.40
CA PRO A 30 13.91 -2.63 13.09
C PRO A 30 14.27 -3.61 11.96
N GLU A 31 14.64 -4.86 12.26
CA GLU A 31 14.89 -5.91 11.26
C GLU A 31 13.63 -6.37 10.53
N VAL A 32 12.48 -6.45 11.22
CA VAL A 32 11.21 -6.82 10.56
C VAL A 32 10.79 -5.74 9.57
N ILE A 33 10.97 -4.46 9.96
CA ILE A 33 10.73 -3.33 9.06
C ILE A 33 11.70 -3.37 7.88
N LYS A 34 12.99 -3.65 8.12
CA LYS A 34 14.01 -3.71 7.07
C LYS A 34 13.74 -4.82 6.04
N LEU A 35 13.30 -5.99 6.48
CA LEU A 35 12.90 -7.11 5.60
C LEU A 35 11.63 -6.81 4.80
N LEU A 36 10.65 -6.13 5.41
CA LEU A 36 9.44 -5.72 4.69
C LEU A 36 9.73 -4.62 3.66
N THR A 37 10.72 -3.77 3.92
CA THR A 37 11.22 -2.76 2.97
C THR A 37 11.98 -3.42 1.80
N GLU A 38 12.55 -4.60 1.99
CA GLU A 38 13.26 -5.35 0.93
C GLU A 38 12.31 -6.13 0.01
N SER A 39 11.01 -6.14 0.32
CA SER A 39 9.93 -6.57 -0.59
C SER A 39 9.27 -5.42 -1.34
N GLU A 40 9.89 -4.23 -1.31
CA GLU A 40 9.54 -3.15 -2.24
C GLU A 40 9.62 -3.68 -3.67
N SER A 41 8.49 -3.64 -4.37
CA SER A 41 8.41 -3.96 -5.79
C SER A 41 9.54 -3.24 -6.54
N LEU A 42 10.35 -3.99 -7.30
CA LEU A 42 11.54 -3.57 -8.07
C LEU A 42 11.32 -2.35 -9.02
N CYS A 43 10.11 -1.81 -9.08
CA CYS A 43 9.69 -0.75 -9.98
C CYS A 43 9.77 0.61 -9.28
N ASN A 44 10.52 1.52 -9.89
CA ASN A 44 10.63 2.89 -9.42
C ASN A 44 9.46 3.75 -9.92
N GLY A 45 9.17 4.83 -9.19
CA GLY A 45 8.14 5.81 -9.55
C GLY A 45 6.74 5.43 -9.06
N LYS A 46 5.73 6.19 -9.50
CA LYS A 46 4.33 5.93 -9.18
C LYS A 46 3.86 4.66 -9.89
N LEU A 47 3.12 3.79 -9.19
CA LEU A 47 2.72 2.47 -9.70
C LEU A 47 1.22 2.29 -9.90
N PHE A 48 0.40 3.19 -9.35
CA PHE A 48 -1.07 3.09 -9.34
C PHE A 48 -1.71 4.46 -9.56
N TRP A 49 -2.83 4.52 -10.28
CA TRP A 49 -3.55 5.76 -10.60
C TRP A 49 -5.07 5.67 -10.34
N PRO A 50 -5.52 5.49 -9.09
CA PRO A 50 -6.95 5.38 -8.78
C PRO A 50 -7.80 6.58 -9.25
N GLU A 51 -7.19 7.76 -9.32
CA GLU A 51 -7.83 9.00 -9.78
C GLU A 51 -8.17 9.02 -11.28
N LEU A 52 -7.63 8.09 -12.08
CA LEU A 52 -7.85 8.06 -13.52
C LEU A 52 -9.10 7.29 -13.94
N ILE A 53 -9.82 6.65 -13.01
CA ILE A 53 -11.11 6.01 -13.33
C ILE A 53 -12.09 7.08 -13.86
N GLY A 54 -12.73 6.78 -14.99
CA GLY A 54 -13.66 7.68 -15.69
C GLY A 54 -12.98 8.70 -16.61
N VAL A 55 -11.66 8.89 -16.51
CA VAL A 55 -10.91 9.80 -17.39
C VAL A 55 -10.85 9.22 -18.81
N PRO A 56 -10.94 10.05 -19.86
CA PRO A 56 -10.74 9.59 -21.22
C PRO A 56 -9.38 8.91 -21.39
N THR A 57 -9.37 7.72 -21.97
CA THR A 57 -8.20 6.84 -21.94
C THR A 57 -6.97 7.45 -22.63
N LYS A 58 -7.19 8.24 -23.69
CA LYS A 58 -6.12 9.01 -24.35
C LYS A 58 -5.50 10.09 -23.47
N LEU A 59 -6.29 10.71 -22.57
CA LEU A 59 -5.80 11.68 -21.61
C LEU A 59 -5.09 10.98 -20.46
N ALA A 60 -5.67 9.90 -19.93
CA ALA A 60 -5.06 9.07 -18.89
C ALA A 60 -3.65 8.59 -19.29
N LYS A 61 -3.48 8.14 -20.54
CA LYS A 61 -2.17 7.76 -21.08
C LYS A 61 -1.11 8.86 -20.95
N LYS A 62 -1.46 10.10 -21.33
CA LYS A 62 -0.54 11.24 -21.23
C LYS A 62 -0.20 11.60 -19.79
N ILE A 63 -1.15 11.46 -18.86
CA ILE A 63 -0.92 11.70 -17.43
C ILE A 63 0.09 10.69 -16.90
N ILE A 64 -0.09 9.40 -17.21
CA ILE A 64 0.80 8.32 -16.76
C ILE A 64 2.21 8.50 -17.31
N GLU A 65 2.37 8.74 -18.62
CA GLU A 65 3.67 8.96 -19.25
C GLU A 65 4.41 10.18 -18.65
N LYS A 66 3.67 11.18 -18.18
CA LYS A 66 4.23 12.36 -17.51
C LYS A 66 4.61 12.09 -16.06
N GLU A 67 3.80 11.32 -15.33
CA GLU A 67 4.00 11.06 -13.90
C GLU A 67 5.02 9.95 -13.63
N ASN A 68 5.14 8.98 -14.53
CA ASN A 68 6.17 7.95 -14.46
C ASN A 68 6.79 7.70 -15.85
N SER A 69 7.89 8.40 -16.14
CA SER A 69 8.63 8.30 -17.39
C SER A 69 9.35 6.95 -17.61
N LEU A 70 9.39 6.09 -16.59
CA LEU A 70 9.95 4.73 -16.71
C LEU A 70 8.97 3.76 -17.39
N ILE A 71 7.70 4.13 -17.48
CA ILE A 71 6.68 3.36 -18.20
C ILE A 71 6.70 3.78 -19.67
N ASN A 72 7.16 2.88 -20.53
CA ASN A 72 7.26 3.11 -21.97
C ASN A 72 6.30 2.22 -22.80
N ASP A 73 5.60 1.27 -22.16
CA ASP A 73 4.62 0.40 -22.79
C ASP A 73 3.22 0.59 -22.17
N VAL A 74 2.58 1.72 -22.49
CA VAL A 74 1.18 1.97 -22.11
C VAL A 74 0.24 1.48 -23.21
N ARG A 75 -0.47 0.38 -22.93
CA ARG A 75 -1.41 -0.27 -23.85
C ARG A 75 -2.84 0.02 -23.46
N ILE A 76 -3.67 0.32 -24.45
CA ILE A 76 -5.11 0.50 -24.26
C ILE A 76 -5.78 -0.80 -24.69
N VAL A 77 -6.57 -1.39 -23.80
CA VAL A 77 -7.30 -2.64 -24.02
C VAL A 77 -8.76 -2.47 -23.65
N LEU A 78 -9.68 -3.10 -24.39
CA LEU A 78 -11.10 -3.06 -24.03
C LEU A 78 -11.34 -3.89 -22.77
N ASN A 79 -12.30 -3.48 -21.94
CA ASN A 79 -12.68 -4.23 -20.75
C ASN A 79 -13.04 -5.69 -21.08
N GLY A 80 -12.44 -6.63 -20.35
CA GLY A 80 -12.55 -8.08 -20.60
C GLY A 80 -11.54 -8.64 -21.60
N SER A 81 -10.67 -7.83 -22.20
CA SER A 81 -9.60 -8.33 -23.06
C SER A 81 -8.58 -9.16 -22.25
N PRO A 82 -8.10 -10.30 -22.77
CA PRO A 82 -7.04 -11.05 -22.12
C PRO A 82 -5.75 -10.22 -22.13
N VAL A 83 -5.09 -10.14 -20.96
CA VAL A 83 -3.78 -9.51 -20.80
C VAL A 83 -2.74 -10.57 -20.41
N PRO A 84 -1.47 -10.41 -20.81
CA PRO A 84 -0.39 -11.25 -20.32
C PRO A 84 -0.33 -11.30 -18.80
N LEU A 85 0.05 -12.45 -18.25
CA LEU A 85 0.16 -12.68 -16.79
C LEU A 85 1.55 -12.38 -16.22
N ASP A 86 2.53 -12.06 -17.08
CA ASP A 86 3.85 -11.64 -16.63
C ASP A 86 3.79 -10.24 -16.01
N TYR A 87 4.75 -9.89 -15.13
CA TYR A 87 4.82 -8.58 -14.49
C TYR A 87 6.02 -7.80 -15.02
N ARG A 88 5.80 -6.56 -15.47
CA ARG A 88 6.84 -5.67 -16.02
C ARG A 88 6.70 -4.24 -15.50
N CYS A 89 7.78 -3.72 -14.92
CA CYS A 89 7.82 -2.35 -14.38
C CYS A 89 7.58 -1.24 -15.41
N ASN A 90 7.83 -1.51 -16.68
CA ASN A 90 7.72 -0.52 -17.76
C ASN A 90 6.41 -0.62 -18.54
N ARG A 91 5.50 -1.52 -18.13
CA ARG A 91 4.23 -1.77 -18.81
C ARG A 91 3.05 -1.40 -17.92
N LEU A 92 2.00 -0.91 -18.57
CA LEU A 92 0.74 -0.61 -17.92
C LEU A 92 -0.40 -0.82 -18.92
N PHE A 93 -1.47 -1.45 -18.44
CA PHE A 93 -2.71 -1.61 -19.20
C PHE A 93 -3.75 -0.57 -18.75
N LEU A 94 -4.20 0.24 -19.70
CA LEU A 94 -5.38 1.07 -19.56
C LEU A 94 -6.59 0.29 -20.06
N VAL A 95 -7.49 -0.04 -19.13
CA VAL A 95 -8.72 -0.76 -19.44
C VAL A 95 -9.80 0.24 -19.83
N ASP A 96 -10.10 0.25 -21.13
CA ASP A 96 -11.04 1.14 -21.79
C ASP A 96 -12.44 0.52 -21.87
N ASN A 97 -13.47 1.36 -21.82
CA ASN A 97 -14.83 0.94 -22.15
C ASN A 97 -15.21 1.38 -23.57
N ILE A 98 -16.42 1.00 -24.00
CA ILE A 98 -16.94 1.38 -25.32
C ILE A 98 -17.13 2.90 -25.50
N LEU A 99 -17.10 3.67 -24.42
CA LEU A 99 -17.21 5.13 -24.42
C LEU A 99 -15.83 5.82 -24.44
N GLY A 100 -14.73 5.07 -24.39
CA GLY A 100 -13.37 5.61 -24.39
C GLY A 100 -12.87 6.13 -23.04
N SER A 101 -13.44 5.64 -21.93
CA SER A 101 -13.04 5.98 -20.56
C SER A 101 -12.45 4.79 -19.81
N VAL A 102 -11.50 5.10 -18.92
CA VAL A 102 -10.88 4.13 -18.01
C VAL A 102 -11.90 3.58 -17.03
N VAL A 103 -11.97 2.25 -16.90
CA VAL A 103 -12.91 1.57 -16.00
C VAL A 103 -12.28 0.74 -14.89
N GLN A 104 -10.96 0.57 -14.93
CA GLN A 104 -10.20 -0.10 -13.87
C GLN A 104 -9.05 0.80 -13.42
N ILE A 105 -8.60 0.63 -12.17
CA ILE A 105 -7.42 1.34 -11.66
C ILE A 105 -6.23 0.98 -12.55
N PRO A 106 -5.56 1.95 -13.19
CA PRO A 106 -4.32 1.68 -13.91
C PRO A 106 -3.22 1.28 -12.92
N VAL A 107 -2.58 0.15 -13.20
CA VAL A 107 -1.53 -0.45 -12.37
C VAL A 107 -0.36 -0.83 -13.26
N VAL A 108 0.87 -0.60 -12.79
CA VAL A 108 2.09 -1.10 -13.43
C VAL A 108 2.11 -2.63 -13.40
N GLY A 109 2.39 -3.28 -14.54
CA GLY A 109 2.38 -4.73 -14.68
C GLY A 109 2.51 -5.24 -16.10
#